data_AF-A0A382DCF3-F1
#
_entry.id   AF-A0A382DCF3-F1
#
_cell.length_a   1.000
_cell.length_b   1.000
_cell.length_c   1.000
_cell.angle_alpha   90.00
_cell.angle_beta   90.00
_cell.angle_gamma   90.00
#
_symmetry.space_group_name_H-M   'P 1'
#
loop_
_entity.id
_entity.type
_entity.pdbx_description
1 polymer ?
#
loop_
_entity_poly.entity_id
_entity_poly.type
_entity_poly.pdbx_seq_one_letter_code
_entity_poly.pdbx_strand_id
1 'polypeptide(L)'
;MPPLSHIKIICILLLGGADSTQADDWPQLLGPNANNVSKETGLIDSFPKTGPKQIFAKRIGTGYAAPSIKDGKVVVFHRANKLYKIEEGDTFESVVKYLNNELSALKANDRLTVESIKLSLKNTNRRLPRGYIPLPETIANHLDVEVIDCLDAKTGKLLWRHAYPTSYEDPYGYNNGPRCAPLLTKERVYTYGAEGILLCLDFASGKQIWRRDTHKDFTVIPNF
;
A
#
# COMPACT_ATOMS: atom_id res chain seq x y z
N MET A 1 74.87 9.45 -21.47
CA MET A 1 73.61 10.21 -21.57
C MET A 1 72.56 9.39 -22.28
N PRO A 2 71.47 8.97 -21.62
CA PRO A 2 70.18 8.73 -22.25
C PRO A 2 69.18 9.87 -21.92
N PRO A 3 68.18 10.15 -22.78
CA PRO A 3 67.30 11.31 -22.62
C PRO A 3 66.19 11.05 -21.60
N LEU A 4 65.87 12.06 -20.78
CA LEU A 4 64.69 12.07 -19.91
C LEU A 4 63.42 12.11 -20.77
N SER A 5 62.67 11.02 -20.80
CA SER A 5 61.32 10.96 -21.34
C SER A 5 60.28 10.92 -20.22
N HIS A 6 59.50 12.01 -20.12
CA HIS A 6 58.09 12.06 -19.73
C HIS A 6 57.70 11.65 -18.29
N ILE A 7 57.69 12.64 -17.39
CA ILE A 7 56.89 12.59 -16.15
C ILE A 7 55.41 12.62 -16.54
N LYS A 8 54.69 11.51 -16.35
CA LYS A 8 53.23 11.48 -16.44
C LYS A 8 52.65 12.01 -15.13
N ILE A 9 52.11 13.23 -15.16
CA ILE A 9 51.25 13.75 -14.09
C ILE A 9 49.95 12.93 -14.13
N ILE A 10 49.73 12.10 -13.11
CA ILE A 10 48.44 11.43 -12.89
C ILE A 10 47.54 12.43 -12.17
N CYS A 11 46.64 13.08 -12.91
CA CYS A 11 45.52 13.80 -12.32
C CYS A 11 44.54 12.78 -11.73
N ILE A 12 44.58 12.61 -10.41
CA ILE A 12 43.52 11.92 -9.67
C ILE A 12 42.29 12.84 -9.68
N LEU A 13 41.38 12.60 -10.61
CA LEU A 13 40.03 13.17 -10.56
C LEU A 13 39.31 12.56 -9.35
N LEU A 14 39.26 13.30 -8.25
CA LEU A 14 38.34 13.04 -7.15
C LEU A 14 36.93 13.28 -7.70
N LEU A 15 36.31 12.21 -8.20
CA LEU A 15 34.87 12.18 -8.44
C LEU A 15 34.20 12.35 -7.07
N GLY A 16 33.76 13.57 -6.78
CA GLY A 16 32.90 13.84 -5.64
C GLY A 16 31.66 12.95 -5.78
N GLY A 17 31.59 11.90 -4.97
CA GLY A 17 30.37 11.15 -4.80
C GLY A 17 29.32 12.13 -4.29
N ALA A 18 28.27 12.34 -5.08
CA ALA A 18 27.06 12.90 -4.51
C ALA A 18 26.61 11.88 -3.45
N ASP A 19 26.79 12.21 -2.18
CA ASP A 19 26.17 11.48 -1.08
C ASP A 19 24.67 11.52 -1.36
N SER A 20 24.14 10.44 -1.90
CA SER A 20 22.71 10.21 -1.93
C SER A 20 22.32 10.03 -0.47
N THR A 21 21.85 11.09 0.17
CA THR A 21 21.24 11.01 1.49
C THR A 21 20.08 10.02 1.37
N GLN A 22 20.28 8.81 1.84
CA GLN A 22 19.26 7.78 1.89
C GLN A 22 18.40 8.09 3.11
N ALA A 23 17.10 8.32 2.88
CA ALA A 23 16.13 8.47 3.95
C ALA A 23 16.12 7.22 4.85
N ASP A 24 15.83 7.41 6.13
CA ASP A 24 15.82 6.32 7.11
C ASP A 24 14.68 5.32 6.81
N ASP A 25 14.94 4.04 7.05
CA ASP A 25 13.91 3.01 7.02
C ASP A 25 12.96 3.17 8.23
N TRP A 26 11.66 3.01 7.98
CA TRP A 26 10.62 2.90 9.01
C TRP A 26 9.88 1.58 8.82
N PRO A 27 10.49 0.45 9.25
CA PRO A 27 10.02 -0.88 8.92
C PRO A 27 8.81 -1.34 9.76
N GLN A 28 8.42 -0.60 10.78
CA GLN A 28 7.37 -0.98 11.72
C GLN A 28 6.69 0.25 12.33
N LEU A 29 5.59 0.03 13.05
CA LEU A 29 4.91 1.08 13.81
C LEU A 29 5.88 1.77 14.77
N LEU A 30 5.83 3.10 14.83
CA LEU A 30 6.72 3.95 15.64
C LEU A 30 8.20 3.90 15.21
N GLY A 31 8.49 3.46 13.98
CA GLY A 31 9.80 3.59 13.36
C GLY A 31 10.82 2.51 13.76
N PRO A 32 12.09 2.66 13.36
CA PRO A 32 13.10 1.60 13.46
C PRO A 32 13.37 1.14 14.89
N ASN A 33 13.16 2.01 15.88
CA ASN A 33 13.37 1.71 17.30
C ASN A 33 12.06 1.65 18.11
N ALA A 34 10.90 1.65 17.43
CA ALA A 34 9.57 1.64 18.05
C ALA A 34 9.33 2.76 19.09
N ASN A 35 9.96 3.92 18.92
CA ASN A 35 9.93 5.04 19.85
C ASN A 35 9.38 6.35 19.23
N ASN A 36 8.93 6.28 17.97
CA ASN A 36 8.38 7.40 17.20
C ASN A 36 9.35 8.58 16.99
N VAL A 37 10.65 8.28 16.87
CA VAL A 37 11.70 9.29 16.67
C VAL A 37 12.42 9.06 15.34
N SER A 38 12.45 10.08 14.48
CA SER A 38 13.34 10.12 13.31
C SER A 38 14.71 10.68 13.71
N LYS A 39 15.78 10.12 13.17
CA LYS A 39 17.16 10.66 13.31
C LYS A 39 17.58 11.49 12.10
N GLU A 40 16.71 11.64 11.11
CA GLU A 40 16.99 12.39 9.90
C GLU A 40 17.26 13.87 10.23
N THR A 41 18.25 14.44 9.56
CA THR A 41 18.64 15.84 9.70
C THR A 41 18.59 16.51 8.32
N GLY A 42 18.68 17.84 8.28
CA GLY A 42 18.55 18.58 7.02
C GLY A 42 17.11 18.59 6.47
N LEU A 43 16.13 18.32 7.33
CA LEU A 43 14.72 18.48 7.00
C LEU A 43 14.38 19.97 6.86
N ILE A 44 13.39 20.28 6.03
CA ILE A 44 12.90 21.64 5.88
C ILE A 44 12.13 22.07 7.15
N ASP A 45 12.52 23.19 7.74
CA ASP A 45 11.83 23.76 8.91
C ASP A 45 10.51 24.45 8.56
N SER A 46 10.30 24.74 7.27
CA SER A 46 9.06 25.31 6.77
C SER A 46 8.77 24.82 5.36
N PHE A 47 7.49 24.59 5.05
CA PHE A 47 7.08 24.26 3.69
C PHE A 47 7.11 25.50 2.79
N PRO A 48 7.42 25.33 1.49
CA PRO A 48 7.19 26.38 0.51
C PRO A 48 5.73 26.83 0.53
N LYS A 49 5.46 28.07 0.09
CA LYS A 49 4.08 28.59 -0.01
C LYS A 49 3.17 27.72 -0.88
N THR A 50 3.74 27.01 -1.85
CA THR A 50 3.06 26.05 -2.73
C THR A 50 2.95 24.64 -2.14
N GLY A 51 3.43 24.42 -0.92
CA GLY A 51 3.60 23.11 -0.31
C GLY A 51 4.87 22.37 -0.78
N PRO A 52 5.20 21.24 -0.13
CA PRO A 52 6.25 20.35 -0.59
C PRO A 52 5.89 19.75 -1.95
N LYS A 53 6.90 19.46 -2.77
CA LYS A 53 6.68 18.81 -4.07
C LYS A 53 6.12 17.40 -3.85
N GLN A 54 4.91 17.15 -4.34
CA GLN A 54 4.37 15.80 -4.39
C GLN A 54 5.15 14.95 -5.42
N ILE A 55 5.78 13.86 -4.98
CA ILE A 55 6.53 12.95 -5.85
C ILE A 55 5.62 11.94 -6.54
N PHE A 56 4.60 11.43 -5.84
CA PHE A 56 3.51 10.64 -6.39
C PHE A 56 2.31 10.71 -5.43
N ALA A 57 1.14 10.33 -5.94
CA ALA A 57 -0.01 9.97 -5.13
C ALA A 57 -0.56 8.65 -5.68
N LYS A 58 -0.92 7.74 -4.78
CA LYS A 58 -1.57 6.49 -5.14
C LYS A 58 -2.88 6.38 -4.39
N ARG A 59 -3.95 6.15 -5.15
CA ARG A 59 -5.22 5.74 -4.55
C ARG A 59 -5.11 4.31 -4.04
N ILE A 60 -5.63 4.08 -2.83
CA ILE A 60 -5.71 2.78 -2.18
C ILE A 60 -7.15 2.53 -1.71
N GLY A 61 -7.40 1.31 -1.23
CA GLY A 61 -8.65 0.95 -0.59
C GLY A 61 -8.82 1.59 0.79
N THR A 62 -9.65 0.99 1.64
CA THR A 62 -9.92 1.51 2.99
C THR A 62 -9.06 0.83 4.04
N GLY A 63 -8.88 1.49 5.18
CA GLY A 63 -8.19 0.96 6.35
C GLY A 63 -7.55 2.08 7.16
N TYR A 64 -6.93 1.71 8.27
CA TYR A 64 -6.20 2.61 9.16
C TYR A 64 -4.75 2.19 9.37
N ALA A 65 -4.28 1.16 8.67
CA ALA A 65 -2.90 0.73 8.73
C ALA A 65 -1.97 1.83 8.20
N ALA A 66 -1.02 2.24 9.04
CA ALA A 66 0.08 3.08 8.59
C ALA A 66 0.96 2.29 7.59
N PRO A 67 1.53 2.96 6.56
CA PRO A 67 2.52 2.33 5.70
C PRO A 67 3.84 2.10 6.45
N SER A 68 4.61 1.12 5.99
CA SER A 68 5.99 0.90 6.44
C SER A 68 6.93 0.99 5.24
N ILE A 69 8.13 1.53 5.43
CA ILE A 69 9.12 1.72 4.37
C ILE A 69 10.43 1.04 4.73
N LYS A 70 10.98 0.28 3.78
CA LYS A 70 12.29 -0.35 3.90
C LYS A 70 12.97 -0.52 2.54
N ASP A 71 14.26 -0.24 2.44
CA ASP A 71 15.09 -0.50 1.26
C ASP A 71 14.47 0.08 -0.03
N GLY A 72 13.98 1.32 0.08
CA GLY A 72 13.32 2.05 -1.00
C GLY A 72 11.95 1.51 -1.42
N LYS A 73 11.32 0.66 -0.61
CA LYS A 73 9.98 0.09 -0.86
C LYS A 73 9.02 0.48 0.24
N VAL A 74 7.84 0.97 -0.15
CA VAL A 74 6.72 1.25 0.76
C VAL A 74 5.75 0.09 0.69
N VAL A 75 5.41 -0.50 1.84
CA VAL A 75 4.39 -1.52 1.97
C VAL A 75 3.15 -0.92 2.63
N VAL A 76 2.01 -1.07 1.96
CA VAL A 76 0.71 -0.56 2.40
C VAL A 76 -0.24 -1.73 2.58
N PHE A 77 -0.95 -1.76 3.70
CA PHE A 77 -1.98 -2.76 3.97
C PHE A 77 -3.35 -2.07 4.00
N HIS A 78 -4.24 -2.48 3.10
CA HIS A 78 -5.55 -1.84 2.94
C HIS A 78 -6.57 -2.89 2.52
N ARG A 79 -7.82 -2.47 2.32
CA ARG A 79 -8.90 -3.33 1.86
C ARG A 79 -9.50 -2.76 0.59
N ALA A 80 -9.46 -3.52 -0.50
CA ALA A 80 -10.41 -3.31 -1.58
C ALA A 80 -11.79 -3.70 -1.03
N ASN A 81 -12.85 -2.96 -1.37
CA ASN A 81 -14.17 -3.17 -0.77
C ASN A 81 -15.19 -3.61 -1.82
N LYS A 82 -16.14 -4.45 -1.38
CA LYS A 82 -17.36 -4.79 -2.12
C LYS A 82 -18.24 -3.58 -2.47
N LEU A 83 -18.11 -2.48 -1.71
CA LEU A 83 -18.70 -1.18 -2.00
C LEU A 83 -17.60 -0.18 -2.29
N TYR A 84 -17.84 0.72 -3.23
CA TYR A 84 -16.87 1.78 -3.52
C TYR A 84 -17.20 3.04 -2.73
N LYS A 85 -16.22 3.58 -2.02
CA LYS A 85 -16.32 4.88 -1.34
C LYS A 85 -15.98 5.99 -2.33
N ILE A 86 -16.93 6.89 -2.56
CA ILE A 86 -16.75 8.09 -3.38
C ILE A 86 -15.77 9.02 -2.67
N GLU A 87 -14.77 9.47 -3.41
CA GLU A 87 -13.83 10.51 -3.00
C GLU A 87 -14.14 11.82 -3.72
N GLU A 88 -13.66 12.94 -3.17
CA GLU A 88 -13.83 14.26 -3.80
C GLU A 88 -13.21 14.28 -5.20
N GLY A 89 -13.98 14.74 -6.19
CA GLY A 89 -13.54 14.81 -7.59
C GLY A 89 -13.74 13.51 -8.40
N ASP A 90 -14.28 12.45 -7.80
CA ASP A 90 -14.60 11.22 -8.55
C ASP A 90 -15.66 11.47 -9.63
N THR A 91 -15.34 11.07 -10.87
CA THR A 91 -16.30 10.83 -11.95
C THR A 91 -16.49 9.33 -12.17
N PHE A 92 -17.60 8.91 -12.79
CA PHE A 92 -17.82 7.51 -13.12
C PHE A 92 -16.65 6.90 -13.93
N GLU A 93 -16.09 7.64 -14.87
CA GLU A 93 -14.97 7.21 -15.70
C GLU A 93 -13.71 7.00 -14.87
N SER A 94 -13.43 7.92 -13.93
CA SER A 94 -12.29 7.81 -13.01
C SER A 94 -12.43 6.61 -12.07
N VAL A 95 -13.64 6.36 -11.56
CA VAL A 95 -14.00 5.22 -10.71
C VAL A 95 -13.77 3.91 -11.48
N VAL A 96 -14.34 3.82 -12.69
CA VAL A 96 -14.21 2.64 -13.57
C VAL A 96 -12.74 2.37 -13.90
N LYS A 97 -11.97 3.41 -14.24
CA LYS A 97 -10.54 3.28 -14.53
C LYS A 97 -9.79 2.74 -13.31
N TYR A 98 -10.03 3.30 -12.13
CA TYR A 98 -9.41 2.84 -10.89
C TYR A 98 -9.76 1.38 -10.57
N LEU A 99 -11.05 1.03 -10.55
CA LEU A 99 -11.51 -0.30 -10.20
C LEU A 99 -11.05 -1.36 -11.21
N ASN A 100 -11.01 -1.04 -12.50
CA ASN A 100 -10.45 -1.95 -13.50
C ASN A 100 -8.93 -2.17 -13.33
N ASN A 101 -8.19 -1.16 -12.89
CA ASN A 101 -6.78 -1.35 -12.53
C ASN A 101 -6.62 -2.26 -11.30
N GLU A 102 -7.49 -2.09 -10.30
CA GLU A 102 -7.50 -2.96 -9.12
C GLU A 102 -7.85 -4.41 -9.49
N LEU A 103 -8.88 -4.62 -10.31
CA LEU A 103 -9.25 -5.94 -10.85
C LEU A 103 -8.10 -6.57 -11.63
N SER A 104 -7.42 -5.80 -12.48
CA SER A 104 -6.26 -6.28 -13.24
C SER A 104 -5.09 -6.67 -12.34
N ALA A 105 -4.81 -5.87 -11.31
CA ALA A 105 -3.77 -6.16 -10.32
C ALA A 105 -4.11 -7.41 -9.47
N LEU A 106 -5.40 -7.70 -9.28
CA LEU A 106 -5.90 -8.93 -8.67
C LEU A 106 -6.05 -10.09 -9.67
N LYS A 107 -5.69 -9.89 -10.93
CA LYS A 107 -5.81 -10.88 -12.02
C LYS A 107 -7.24 -11.37 -12.26
N ALA A 108 -8.23 -10.53 -11.97
CA ALA A 108 -9.63 -10.78 -12.30
C ALA A 108 -9.87 -10.54 -13.81
N ASN A 109 -10.72 -11.39 -14.41
CA ASN A 109 -11.06 -11.30 -15.84
C ASN A 109 -12.27 -10.38 -16.11
N ASP A 110 -13.07 -10.10 -15.07
CA ASP A 110 -14.22 -9.21 -15.17
C ASP A 110 -13.82 -7.76 -15.40
N ARG A 111 -14.70 -7.00 -16.04
CA ARG A 111 -14.51 -5.58 -16.31
C ARG A 111 -15.73 -4.78 -15.87
N LEU A 112 -15.47 -3.70 -15.16
CA LEU A 112 -16.47 -2.73 -14.77
C LEU A 112 -16.68 -1.71 -15.90
N THR A 113 -17.94 -1.34 -16.14
CA THR A 113 -18.33 -0.25 -17.03
C THR A 113 -19.18 0.79 -16.30
N VAL A 114 -19.28 2.00 -16.86
CA VAL A 114 -20.14 3.06 -16.29
C VAL A 114 -21.60 2.61 -16.23
N GLU A 115 -22.07 1.90 -17.26
CA GLU A 115 -23.43 1.37 -17.37
C GLU A 115 -23.70 0.34 -16.27
N SER A 116 -22.73 -0.54 -16.00
CA SER A 116 -22.86 -1.55 -14.94
C SER A 116 -22.95 -0.90 -13.55
N ILE A 117 -22.20 0.18 -13.27
CA ILE A 117 -22.33 0.96 -12.03
C ILE A 117 -23.71 1.62 -11.94
N LYS A 118 -24.17 2.28 -13.01
CA LYS A 118 -25.48 2.93 -13.06
C LYS A 118 -26.61 1.92 -12.84
N LEU A 119 -26.49 0.72 -13.41
CA LEU A 119 -27.44 -0.36 -13.21
C LEU A 119 -27.43 -0.84 -11.75
N SER A 120 -26.26 -1.04 -11.15
CA SER A 120 -26.14 -1.40 -9.72
C SER A 120 -26.78 -0.34 -8.82
N LEU A 121 -26.56 0.95 -9.09
CA LEU A 121 -27.19 2.05 -8.35
C LEU A 121 -28.72 1.98 -8.44
N LYS A 122 -29.27 1.75 -9.64
CA LYS A 122 -30.72 1.66 -9.88
C LYS A 122 -31.36 0.45 -9.19
N ASN A 123 -30.66 -0.69 -9.17
CA ASN A 123 -31.19 -1.95 -8.66
C ASN A 123 -30.95 -2.15 -7.15
N THR A 124 -30.23 -1.24 -6.51
CA THR A 124 -29.90 -1.38 -5.09
C THR A 124 -31.08 -1.00 -4.22
N ASN A 125 -31.66 -2.01 -3.58
CA ASN A 125 -32.71 -1.85 -2.57
C ASN A 125 -32.17 -1.79 -1.13
N ARG A 126 -30.83 -1.86 -0.96
CA ARG A 126 -30.17 -1.86 0.35
C ARG A 126 -29.81 -0.44 0.78
N ARG A 127 -29.95 -0.13 2.07
CA ARG A 127 -29.41 1.11 2.65
C ARG A 127 -27.88 1.01 2.67
N LEU A 128 -27.22 1.93 1.99
CA LEU A 128 -25.75 1.99 1.93
C LEU A 128 -25.20 2.97 2.97
N PRO A 129 -23.96 2.75 3.47
CA PRO A 129 -23.25 3.76 4.22
C PRO A 129 -23.09 5.05 3.40
N ARG A 130 -23.04 6.20 4.08
CA ARG A 130 -22.94 7.51 3.41
C ARG A 130 -21.68 7.58 2.55
N GLY A 131 -21.85 8.00 1.29
CA GLY A 131 -20.74 8.16 0.35
C GLY A 131 -20.29 6.86 -0.33
N TYR A 132 -20.98 5.74 -0.12
CA TYR A 132 -20.68 4.49 -0.81
C TYR A 132 -21.64 4.23 -1.96
N ILE A 133 -21.13 3.65 -3.04
CA ILE A 133 -21.92 3.12 -4.16
C ILE A 133 -21.80 1.61 -4.24
N PRO A 134 -22.86 0.92 -4.69
CA PRO A 134 -22.85 -0.51 -4.91
C PRO A 134 -22.11 -0.83 -6.21
N LEU A 135 -21.38 -1.95 -6.21
CA LEU A 135 -20.76 -2.51 -7.39
C LEU A 135 -21.58 -3.71 -7.89
N PRO A 136 -21.49 -4.08 -9.19
CA PRO A 136 -22.02 -5.37 -9.65
C PRO A 136 -21.46 -6.51 -8.80
N GLU A 137 -22.28 -7.52 -8.48
CA GLU A 137 -21.90 -8.59 -7.55
C GLU A 137 -20.63 -9.32 -7.97
N THR A 138 -20.47 -9.61 -9.27
CA THR A 138 -19.26 -10.24 -9.81
C THR A 138 -18.01 -9.40 -9.56
N ILE A 139 -18.11 -8.08 -9.68
CA ILE A 139 -17.02 -7.14 -9.42
C ILE A 139 -16.75 -7.03 -7.92
N ALA A 140 -17.80 -6.93 -7.11
CA ALA A 140 -17.71 -6.85 -5.66
C ALA A 140 -16.98 -8.07 -5.06
N ASN A 141 -17.25 -9.27 -5.58
CA ASN A 141 -16.64 -10.51 -5.10
C ASN A 141 -15.12 -10.58 -5.34
N HIS A 142 -14.62 -9.98 -6.42
CA HIS A 142 -13.17 -9.86 -6.64
C HIS A 142 -12.51 -8.86 -5.71
N LEU A 143 -13.28 -7.84 -5.31
CA LEU A 143 -12.75 -6.71 -4.57
C LEU A 143 -12.92 -6.85 -3.07
N ASP A 144 -13.64 -7.82 -2.51
CA ASP A 144 -13.79 -7.96 -1.06
C ASP A 144 -12.58 -8.69 -0.42
N VAL A 145 -11.43 -8.01 -0.47
CA VAL A 145 -10.12 -8.57 -0.13
C VAL A 145 -9.29 -7.59 0.71
N GLU A 146 -8.54 -8.10 1.68
CA GLU A 146 -7.43 -7.35 2.25
C GLU A 146 -6.22 -7.47 1.31
N VAL A 147 -5.54 -6.35 1.08
CA VAL A 147 -4.51 -6.15 0.05
C VAL A 147 -3.23 -5.63 0.71
N ILE A 148 -2.13 -6.32 0.49
CA ILE A 148 -0.78 -5.87 0.79
C ILE A 148 -0.10 -5.48 -0.52
N ASP A 149 0.11 -4.17 -0.69
CA ASP A 149 0.82 -3.61 -1.85
C ASP A 149 2.25 -3.24 -1.45
N CYS A 150 3.21 -3.61 -2.29
CA CYS A 150 4.57 -3.10 -2.22
C CYS A 150 4.85 -2.18 -3.41
N LEU A 151 5.29 -0.96 -3.10
CA LEU A 151 5.48 0.12 -4.05
C LEU A 151 6.93 0.57 -4.03
N ASP A 152 7.44 0.99 -5.18
CA ASP A 152 8.67 1.77 -5.22
C ASP A 152 8.46 3.12 -4.52
N ALA A 153 9.31 3.45 -3.54
CA ALA A 153 9.13 4.62 -2.68
C ALA A 153 9.36 5.96 -3.39
N LYS A 154 10.00 5.96 -4.57
CA LYS A 154 10.27 7.19 -5.32
C LYS A 154 9.18 7.49 -6.34
N THR A 155 8.58 6.44 -6.90
CA THR A 155 7.68 6.54 -8.06
C THR A 155 6.24 6.13 -7.75
N GLY A 156 6.00 5.40 -6.66
CA GLY A 156 4.70 4.82 -6.34
C GLY A 156 4.32 3.63 -7.23
N LYS A 157 5.22 3.17 -8.10
CA LYS A 157 4.97 2.03 -8.99
C LYS A 157 4.75 0.76 -8.18
N LEU A 158 3.68 0.02 -8.49
CA LEU A 158 3.42 -1.30 -7.91
C LEU A 158 4.53 -2.28 -8.32
N LEU A 159 5.19 -2.87 -7.32
CA LEU A 159 6.22 -3.90 -7.50
C LEU A 159 5.61 -5.29 -7.38
N TRP A 160 4.84 -5.51 -6.33
CA TRP A 160 4.06 -6.72 -6.14
C TRP A 160 2.81 -6.43 -5.31
N ARG A 161 1.81 -7.31 -5.44
CA ARG A 161 0.56 -7.30 -4.67
C ARG A 161 0.29 -8.70 -4.14
N HIS A 162 -0.09 -8.78 -2.87
CA HIS A 162 -0.70 -9.95 -2.27
C HIS A 162 -2.13 -9.59 -1.81
N ALA A 163 -3.08 -10.48 -1.99
CA ALA A 163 -4.45 -10.26 -1.53
C ALA A 163 -5.09 -11.56 -1.08
N TYR A 164 -6.00 -11.48 -0.10
CA TYR A 164 -6.82 -12.60 0.35
C TYR A 164 -8.23 -12.13 0.68
N PRO A 165 -9.25 -13.00 0.49
CA PRO A 165 -10.63 -12.66 0.77
C PRO A 165 -10.85 -12.38 2.26
N THR A 166 -11.75 -11.44 2.54
CA THR A 166 -12.22 -11.12 3.89
C THR A 166 -13.72 -10.87 3.85
N SER A 167 -14.40 -11.24 4.93
CA SER A 167 -15.81 -10.91 5.15
C SER A 167 -16.02 -9.92 6.30
N TYR A 168 -14.92 -9.32 6.81
CA TYR A 168 -14.97 -8.53 8.04
C TYR A 168 -15.95 -7.37 7.90
N GLU A 169 -16.81 -7.18 8.90
CA GLU A 169 -17.67 -6.01 9.01
C GLU A 169 -17.43 -5.39 10.39
N ASP A 170 -17.09 -4.10 10.40
CA ASP A 170 -16.93 -3.35 11.64
C ASP A 170 -18.31 -3.18 12.29
N PRO A 171 -18.50 -3.62 13.54
CA PRO A 171 -19.81 -3.63 14.20
C PRO A 171 -20.36 -2.22 14.44
N TYR A 172 -19.49 -1.20 14.43
CA TYR A 172 -19.84 0.21 14.58
C TYR A 172 -19.96 0.95 13.23
N GLY A 173 -19.68 0.27 12.12
CA GLY A 173 -19.78 0.82 10.77
C GLY A 173 -18.72 1.87 10.43
N TYR A 174 -17.59 1.94 11.15
CA TYR A 174 -16.54 2.92 10.88
C TYR A 174 -15.70 2.56 9.65
N ASN A 175 -15.04 1.39 9.67
CA ASN A 175 -14.19 0.95 8.56
C ASN A 175 -13.90 -0.56 8.62
N ASN A 176 -14.06 -1.22 7.48
CA ASN A 176 -13.87 -2.66 7.35
C ASN A 176 -12.44 -3.06 6.97
N GLY A 177 -11.53 -2.11 6.80
CA GLY A 177 -10.13 -2.35 6.41
C GLY A 177 -9.19 -2.65 7.59
N PRO A 178 -7.98 -3.10 7.31
CA PRO A 178 -7.01 -3.46 8.34
C PRO A 178 -6.49 -2.24 9.12
N ARG A 179 -5.99 -2.50 10.33
CA ARG A 179 -5.41 -1.52 11.25
C ARG A 179 -3.91 -1.74 11.52
N CYS A 180 -3.39 -2.92 11.18
CA CYS A 180 -2.01 -3.32 11.43
C CYS A 180 -1.04 -2.62 10.47
N ALA A 181 -0.10 -1.82 10.99
CA ALA A 181 1.05 -1.38 10.20
C ALA A 181 1.92 -2.61 9.86
N PRO A 182 2.29 -2.84 8.59
CA PRO A 182 3.14 -3.96 8.21
C PRO A 182 4.47 -3.96 8.96
N LEU A 183 4.93 -5.11 9.45
CA LEU A 183 6.27 -5.28 10.00
C LEU A 183 7.20 -5.81 8.91
N LEU A 184 8.23 -5.04 8.58
CA LEU A 184 9.21 -5.36 7.56
C LEU A 184 10.52 -5.80 8.19
N THR A 185 11.01 -6.95 7.75
CA THR A 185 12.39 -7.39 8.03
C THR A 185 13.18 -7.37 6.73
N LYS A 186 14.45 -7.81 6.77
CA LYS A 186 15.27 -7.94 5.55
C LYS A 186 14.63 -8.86 4.50
N GLU A 187 13.90 -9.89 4.94
CA GLU A 187 13.41 -10.93 4.02
C GLU A 187 11.89 -11.17 4.09
N ARG A 188 11.21 -10.62 5.11
CA ARG A 188 9.81 -10.95 5.40
C ARG A 188 8.96 -9.71 5.64
N VAL A 189 7.69 -9.82 5.28
CA VAL A 189 6.61 -8.90 5.64
C VAL A 189 5.64 -9.66 6.54
N TYR A 190 5.28 -9.08 7.67
CA TYR A 190 4.24 -9.59 8.55
C TYR A 190 3.06 -8.62 8.61
N THR A 191 1.85 -9.16 8.50
CA THR A 191 0.61 -8.41 8.66
C THR A 191 -0.37 -9.19 9.51
N TYR A 192 -1.27 -8.46 10.19
CA TYR A 192 -2.38 -9.03 10.93
C TYR A 192 -3.69 -8.37 10.50
N GLY A 193 -4.51 -9.15 9.78
CA GLY A 193 -5.77 -8.71 9.19
C GLY A 193 -6.86 -8.42 10.22
N ALA A 194 -7.90 -7.69 9.80
CA ALA A 194 -9.03 -7.35 10.66
C ALA A 194 -9.77 -8.58 11.19
N GLU A 195 -9.79 -9.66 10.40
CA GLU A 195 -10.38 -10.96 10.72
C GLU A 195 -9.40 -11.95 11.39
N GLY A 196 -8.28 -11.47 11.94
CA GLY A 196 -7.32 -12.33 12.63
C GLY A 196 -6.46 -13.20 11.71
N ILE A 197 -6.31 -12.82 10.45
CA ILE A 197 -5.39 -13.51 9.54
C ILE A 197 -3.97 -13.01 9.80
N LEU A 198 -3.11 -13.86 10.37
CA LEU A 198 -1.69 -13.60 10.53
C LEU A 198 -0.94 -14.14 9.31
N LEU A 199 -0.21 -13.27 8.62
CA LEU A 199 0.42 -13.57 7.36
C LEU A 199 1.92 -13.30 7.40
N CYS A 200 2.69 -14.15 6.73
CA CYS A 200 4.10 -13.92 6.44
C CYS A 200 4.35 -14.05 4.95
N LEU A 201 4.87 -12.98 4.35
CA LEU A 201 5.23 -12.91 2.95
C LEU A 201 6.75 -12.78 2.81
N ASP A 202 7.28 -13.27 1.70
CA ASP A 202 8.62 -12.92 1.23
C ASP A 202 8.64 -11.43 0.83
N PHE A 203 9.60 -10.67 1.34
CA PHE A 203 9.64 -9.22 1.12
C PHE A 203 9.98 -8.85 -0.33
N ALA A 204 10.82 -9.65 -0.99
CA ALA A 204 11.24 -9.35 -2.36
C ALA A 204 10.10 -9.58 -3.37
N SER A 205 9.31 -10.63 -3.19
CA SER A 205 8.32 -11.10 -4.18
C SER A 205 6.86 -10.94 -3.77
N GLY A 206 6.56 -10.73 -2.49
CA GLY A 206 5.19 -10.77 -1.96
C GLY A 206 4.59 -12.18 -1.91
N LYS A 207 5.40 -13.23 -2.19
CA LYS A 207 4.94 -14.62 -2.14
C LYS A 207 4.64 -15.01 -0.69
N GLN A 208 3.49 -15.64 -0.48
CA GLN A 208 3.14 -16.19 0.83
C GLN A 208 4.14 -17.28 1.24
N ILE A 209 4.72 -17.12 2.42
CA ILE A 209 5.53 -18.15 3.09
C ILE A 209 4.63 -19.01 3.98
N TRP A 210 3.82 -18.37 4.81
CA TRP A 210 2.80 -19.04 5.62
C TRP A 210 1.64 -18.10 5.94
N ARG A 211 0.50 -18.69 6.32
CA ARG A 211 -0.73 -18.00 6.72
C ARG A 211 -1.35 -18.75 7.91
N ARG A 212 -1.83 -18.02 8.91
CA ARG A 212 -2.57 -18.53 10.06
C ARG A 212 -3.89 -17.81 10.24
N ASP A 213 -4.89 -18.53 10.69
CA ASP A 213 -6.24 -18.04 10.98
C ASP A 213 -6.40 -18.15 12.50
N THR A 214 -6.20 -17.05 13.21
CA THR A 214 -6.10 -17.08 14.68
C THR A 214 -7.42 -17.40 15.36
N HIS A 215 -8.56 -17.11 14.71
CA HIS A 215 -9.87 -17.54 15.20
C HIS A 215 -9.98 -19.06 15.24
N LYS A 216 -9.51 -19.74 14.19
CA LYS A 216 -9.47 -21.21 14.16
C LYS A 216 -8.41 -21.79 15.10
N ASP A 217 -7.25 -21.16 15.17
CA ASP A 217 -6.13 -21.67 15.96
C ASP A 217 -6.37 -21.57 17.47
N PHE A 218 -7.12 -20.56 17.93
CA PHE A 218 -7.28 -20.25 19.35
C PHE A 218 -8.73 -20.25 19.84
N THR A 219 -9.69 -20.65 19.00
CA THR A 219 -11.13 -20.65 19.33
C THR A 219 -11.57 -19.29 19.88
N VAL A 220 -11.16 -18.21 19.20
CA VAL A 220 -11.51 -16.85 19.63
C VAL A 220 -13.00 -16.63 19.40
N ILE A 221 -13.75 -16.55 20.49
CA ILE A 221 -15.17 -16.17 20.46
C ILE A 221 -15.25 -14.72 19.94
N PRO A 222 -16.00 -14.45 18.85
CA PRO A 222 -16.23 -13.09 18.40
C PRO A 222 -16.92 -12.31 19.51
N ASN A 223 -16.18 -11.43 20.19
CA ASN A 223 -16.71 -10.57 21.22
C ASN A 223 -16.86 -9.16 20.64
N PHE A 224 -18.12 -8.76 20.45
CA PHE A 224 -18.64 -7.43 20.07
C PHE A 224 -18.25 -6.93 18.67
#